data_AF-A0A6I4YH99-F1
#
_entry.id   AF-A0A6I4YH99-F1
#
_cell.length_a   1.000
_cell.length_b   1.000
_cell.length_c   1.000
_cell.angle_alpha   90.00
_cell.angle_beta   90.00
_cell.angle_gamma   90.00
#
_symmetry.space_group_name_H-M   'P 1'
#
loop_
_entity.id
_entity.type
_entity.pdbx_description
1 polymer ?
#
loop_
_entity_poly.entity_id
_entity_poly.type
_entity_poly.pdbx_seq_one_letter_code
_entity_poly.pdbx_strand_id
1 'polypeptide(L)'
;MGSTAPAPAGFADALKPLLPDLSVGALLGFATGVALKHIGRWALVGLGLLFITLQVLAYFDLVSVNWLRVQALAEPWLAQGRENGGAWLTRLLTANLPFAGAFTAGLLLGLRARV
;
A
#
# COMPACT_ATOMS: atom_id res chain seq x y z
N MET A 1 -3.67 -51.33 -22.19
CA MET A 1 -3.96 -49.88 -22.21
C MET A 1 -4.21 -49.45 -20.78
N GLY A 2 -3.15 -49.03 -20.06
CA GLY A 2 -3.23 -48.62 -18.66
C GLY A 2 -3.57 -47.14 -18.59
N SER A 3 -4.83 -46.83 -18.30
CA SER A 3 -5.28 -45.47 -18.01
C SER A 3 -4.73 -45.05 -16.65
N THR A 4 -3.55 -44.42 -16.62
CA THR A 4 -3.03 -43.78 -15.40
C THR A 4 -3.89 -42.57 -15.10
N ALA A 5 -4.76 -42.68 -14.10
CA ALA A 5 -5.49 -41.55 -13.53
C ALA A 5 -4.50 -40.43 -13.16
N PRO A 6 -4.78 -39.15 -13.47
CA PRO A 6 -3.91 -38.07 -13.04
C PRO A 6 -3.85 -38.08 -11.51
N ALA A 7 -2.63 -38.19 -10.96
CA ALA A 7 -2.40 -38.02 -9.52
C ALA A 7 -3.04 -36.69 -9.08
N PRO A 8 -3.65 -36.60 -7.88
CA PRO A 8 -4.19 -35.34 -7.39
C PRO A 8 -3.05 -34.34 -7.40
N ALA A 9 -3.17 -33.29 -8.22
CA ALA A 9 -2.16 -32.26 -8.33
C ALA A 9 -1.92 -31.71 -6.92
N GLY A 10 -0.76 -32.01 -6.34
CA GLY A 10 -0.41 -31.51 -5.03
C GLY A 10 -0.37 -29.99 -5.07
N PHE A 11 -0.64 -29.32 -3.95
CA PHE A 11 -0.55 -27.86 -3.85
C PHE A 11 0.77 -27.32 -4.43
N ALA A 12 1.88 -28.05 -4.26
CA ALA A 12 3.18 -27.74 -4.83
C ALA A 12 3.22 -27.75 -6.37
N ASP A 13 2.50 -28.66 -7.03
CA ASP A 13 2.41 -28.72 -8.50
C ASP A 13 1.47 -27.64 -9.05
N ALA A 14 0.45 -27.25 -8.29
CA ALA A 14 -0.36 -26.06 -8.59
C ALA A 14 0.41 -24.74 -8.41
N LEU A 15 1.40 -24.71 -7.50
CA LEU A 15 2.21 -23.52 -7.22
C LEU A 15 3.40 -23.35 -8.19
N LYS A 16 3.97 -24.43 -8.73
CA LYS A 16 5.08 -24.41 -9.70
C LYS A 16 4.89 -23.42 -10.86
N PRO A 17 3.74 -23.37 -11.57
CA PRO A 17 3.55 -22.41 -12.65
C PRO A 17 3.35 -20.97 -12.16
N LEU A 18 2.92 -20.78 -10.91
CA LEU A 18 2.66 -19.47 -10.29
C LEU A 18 3.90 -18.88 -9.59
N LEU A 19 4.92 -19.71 -9.34
CA LEU A 19 6.16 -19.33 -8.65
C LEU A 19 6.85 -18.06 -9.22
N PRO A 20 6.94 -17.89 -10.55
CA PRO A 20 7.54 -16.69 -11.13
C PRO A 20 6.77 -15.41 -10.75
N ASP A 21 5.45 -15.40 -10.92
CA ASP A 21 4.60 -14.25 -10.61
C ASP A 21 4.55 -13.95 -9.10
N LEU A 22 4.55 -15.00 -8.27
CA LEU A 22 4.64 -14.87 -6.82
C LEU A 22 5.97 -14.24 -6.40
N SER A 23 7.08 -14.66 -6.99
CA SER A 23 8.41 -14.16 -6.62
C SER A 23 8.60 -12.70 -7.03
N VAL A 24 8.22 -12.36 -8.27
CA VAL A 24 8.29 -10.98 -8.77
C VAL A 24 7.35 -10.07 -7.98
N GLY A 25 6.12 -10.51 -7.74
CA GLY A 25 5.16 -9.79 -6.90
C GLY A 25 5.71 -9.51 -5.51
N ALA A 26 6.22 -10.53 -4.81
CA ALA A 26 6.79 -10.38 -3.48
C ALA A 26 7.99 -9.42 -3.44
N LEU A 27 8.90 -9.50 -4.39
CA LEU A 27 10.08 -8.63 -4.46
C LEU A 27 9.69 -7.17 -4.73
N LEU A 28 8.81 -6.93 -5.70
CA LEU A 28 8.32 -5.59 -6.02
C LEU A 28 7.51 -5.01 -4.86
N GLY A 29 6.68 -5.83 -4.22
CA GLY A 29 5.93 -5.46 -3.03
C GLY A 29 6.89 -5.03 -1.91
N PHE A 30 7.89 -5.87 -1.62
CA PHE A 30 8.90 -5.57 -0.60
C PHE A 30 9.65 -4.27 -0.89
N ALA A 31 10.15 -4.09 -2.10
CA ALA A 31 10.84 -2.86 -2.51
C ALA A 31 9.93 -1.63 -2.36
N THR A 32 8.66 -1.73 -2.77
CA THR A 32 7.67 -0.67 -2.62
C THR A 32 7.42 -0.34 -1.15
N GLY A 33 7.28 -1.35 -0.29
CA GLY A 33 7.08 -1.17 1.16
C GLY A 33 8.26 -0.47 1.83
N VAL A 34 9.49 -0.86 1.50
CA VAL A 34 10.70 -0.20 2.01
C VAL A 34 10.79 1.25 1.56
N ALA A 35 10.51 1.53 0.27
CA ALA A 35 10.50 2.89 -0.26
C ALA A 35 9.43 3.76 0.42
N LEU A 36 8.21 3.21 0.58
CA LEU A 36 7.10 3.91 1.21
C LEU A 36 7.39 4.26 2.67
N LYS A 37 8.05 3.38 3.42
CA LYS A 37 8.51 3.66 4.78
C LYS A 37 9.44 4.86 4.85
N HIS A 38 10.39 4.96 3.91
CA HIS A 38 11.36 6.05 3.89
C HIS A 38 10.69 7.39 3.59
N ILE A 39 9.86 7.44 2.54
CA ILE A 39 9.12 8.65 2.13
C ILE A 39 8.09 9.03 3.20
N GLY A 40 7.34 8.05 3.72
CA GLY A 40 6.31 8.26 4.72
C GLY A 40 6.85 8.85 6.02
N ARG A 41 8.04 8.44 6.45
CA ARG A 41 8.69 9.00 7.64
C ARG A 41 9.00 10.49 7.47
N TRP A 42 9.59 10.88 6.34
CA TRP A 42 9.86 12.31 6.06
C TRP A 42 8.57 13.12 5.91
N ALA A 43 7.56 12.57 5.24
CA ALA A 43 6.25 13.21 5.11
C ALA A 43 5.59 13.44 6.47
N LEU A 44 5.60 12.44 7.37
CA LEU A 44 5.04 12.55 8.72
C LEU A 44 5.80 13.57 9.57
N VAL A 45 7.13 13.57 9.51
CA VAL A 45 7.96 14.57 10.22
C VAL A 45 7.65 15.98 9.71
N GLY A 46 7.60 16.17 8.39
CA GLY A 46 7.26 17.46 7.79
C GLY A 46 5.86 17.94 8.16
N LEU A 47 4.87 17.04 8.11
CA LEU A 47 3.49 17.36 8.48
C LEU A 47 3.37 17.71 9.98
N GLY A 48 4.03 16.96 10.85
CA GLY A 48 4.06 17.25 12.29
C GLY A 48 4.72 18.59 12.60
N LEU A 49 5.85 18.89 11.95
CA LEU A 49 6.55 20.16 12.12
C LEU A 49 5.71 21.34 11.62
N LEU A 50 5.06 21.19 10.46
CA LEU A 50 4.12 22.17 9.93
C LEU A 50 2.99 22.42 10.91
N PHE A 51 2.40 21.35 11.46
CA PHE A 51 1.33 21.46 12.44
C PHE A 51 1.79 22.21 13.69
N ILE A 52 2.94 21.86 14.28
CA ILE A 52 3.50 22.56 15.44
C ILE A 52 3.72 24.05 15.12
N THR A 53 4.25 24.37 13.94
CA THR A 53 4.46 25.75 13.51
C THR A 53 3.15 26.52 13.44
N LEU A 54 2.10 25.95 12.84
CA LEU A 54 0.77 26.55 12.78
C LEU A 54 0.18 26.75 14.19
N GLN A 55 0.35 25.79 15.09
CA GLN A 55 -0.13 25.91 16.47
C GLN A 55 0.56 27.06 17.21
N VAL A 56 1.88 27.22 17.04
CA VAL A 56 2.64 28.34 17.66
C VAL A 56 2.19 29.67 17.08
N LEU A 57 2.05 29.80 15.75
CA LEU A 57 1.58 31.03 15.12
C LEU A 57 0.15 31.39 15.55
N ALA A 58 -0.72 30.39 15.69
CA ALA A 58 -2.07 30.61 16.19
C ALA A 58 -2.10 31.02 17.66
N TYR A 59 -1.19 30.48 18.50
CA TYR A 59 -1.07 30.87 19.90
C TYR A 59 -0.69 32.35 20.08
N PHE A 60 0.14 32.90 19.18
CA PHE A 60 0.49 34.32 19.16
C PHE A 60 -0.53 35.20 18.42
N ASP A 61 -1.70 34.66 18.05
CA ASP A 61 -2.72 35.35 17.23
C ASP A 61 -2.20 35.88 15.87
N LEU A 62 -1.09 35.32 15.37
CA LEU A 62 -0.51 35.70 14.07
C LEU A 62 -1.29 35.08 12.89
N VAL A 63 -1.91 33.92 13.10
CA VAL A 63 -2.67 33.18 12.08
C VAL A 63 -3.96 32.60 12.67
N SER A 64 -5.08 32.77 11.96
CA SER A 64 -6.35 32.10 12.28
C SER A 64 -6.59 30.94 11.30
N VAL A 65 -6.73 29.72 11.83
CA VAL A 65 -6.95 28.51 11.03
C VAL A 65 -8.44 28.27 10.84
N ASN A 66 -8.93 28.40 9.61
CA ASN A 66 -10.30 28.05 9.25
C ASN A 66 -10.40 26.55 8.92
N TRP A 67 -10.76 25.76 9.93
CA TRP A 67 -10.90 24.29 9.79
C TRP A 67 -11.93 23.87 8.74
N LEU A 68 -13.01 24.64 8.55
CA LEU A 68 -14.02 24.34 7.54
C LEU A 68 -13.45 24.41 6.12
N ARG A 69 -12.65 25.44 5.85
CA ARG A 69 -11.97 25.62 4.56
C ARG A 69 -10.89 24.56 4.36
N VAL A 70 -10.15 24.22 5.41
CA VAL A 70 -9.16 23.13 5.35
C VAL A 70 -9.82 21.80 4.99
N GLN A 71 -10.96 21.48 5.61
CA GLN A 71 -11.70 20.27 5.29
C GLN A 71 -12.20 20.28 3.84
N ALA A 72 -12.80 21.38 3.38
CA ALA A 72 -13.28 21.49 2.01
C ALA A 72 -12.16 21.32 0.96
N LEU A 73 -10.94 21.76 1.28
CA LEU A 73 -9.77 21.57 0.43
C LEU A 73 -9.24 20.12 0.47
N ALA A 74 -9.35 19.44 1.61
CA ALA A 74 -8.89 18.06 1.77
C ALA A 74 -9.88 17.02 1.23
N GLU A 75 -11.18 17.30 1.27
CA GLU A 75 -12.26 16.41 0.84
C GLU A 75 -12.05 15.79 -0.56
N PRO A 76 -11.73 16.54 -1.64
CA PRO A 76 -11.55 15.94 -2.96
C PRO A 76 -10.34 14.99 -3.03
N TRP A 77 -9.26 15.30 -2.31
CA TRP A 77 -8.06 14.45 -2.26
C TRP A 77 -8.34 13.15 -1.51
N LEU A 78 -9.08 13.23 -0.40
CA LEU A 78 -9.52 12.06 0.36
C LEU A 78 -10.50 11.20 -0.43
N ALA A 79 -11.46 11.81 -1.12
CA ALA A 79 -12.43 11.12 -1.96
C ALA A 79 -11.73 10.41 -3.12
N GLN A 80 -10.86 11.10 -3.84
CA GLN A 80 -10.09 10.53 -4.95
C GLN A 80 -9.16 9.40 -4.49
N GLY A 81 -8.49 9.55 -3.34
CA GLY A 81 -7.66 8.50 -2.76
C GLY A 81 -8.46 7.24 -2.41
N ARG A 82 -9.67 7.41 -1.86
CA ARG A 82 -10.58 6.30 -1.52
C ARG A 82 -11.09 5.58 -2.76
N GLU A 83 -11.53 6.32 -3.77
CA GLU A 83 -12.06 5.76 -5.02
C GLU A 83 -10.97 5.04 -5.82
N ASN A 84 -9.82 5.67 -6.00
CA ASN A 84 -8.70 5.08 -6.74
C ASN A 84 -8.09 3.90 -5.99
N GLY A 85 -7.92 4.02 -4.67
CA GLY A 85 -7.40 2.94 -3.85
C GLY A 85 -8.33 1.72 -3.83
N GLY A 86 -9.64 1.95 -3.68
CA GLY A 86 -10.65 0.90 -3.73
C GLY A 86 -10.70 0.21 -5.10
N ALA A 87 -10.76 0.98 -6.18
CA ALA A 87 -10.78 0.45 -7.55
C ALA A 87 -9.47 -0.28 -7.92
N TRP A 88 -8.32 0.20 -7.46
CA TRP A 88 -7.04 -0.49 -7.63
C TRP A 88 -7.01 -1.80 -6.86
N LEU A 89 -7.49 -1.81 -5.61
CA LEU A 89 -7.53 -3.00 -4.79
C LEU A 89 -8.50 -4.06 -5.36
N THR A 90 -9.68 -3.65 -5.82
CA THR A 90 -10.63 -4.59 -6.47
C THR A 90 -10.09 -5.14 -7.78
N ARG A 91 -9.39 -4.34 -8.59
CA ARG A 91 -8.71 -4.80 -9.80
C ARG A 91 -7.57 -5.77 -9.48
N LEU A 92 -6.77 -5.52 -8.45
CA LEU A 92 -5.72 -6.44 -8.03
C LEU A 92 -6.28 -7.78 -7.55
N LEU A 93 -7.35 -7.76 -6.76
CA LEU A 93 -8.01 -8.96 -6.26
C LEU A 93 -8.68 -9.78 -7.37
N THR A 94 -9.14 -9.14 -8.46
CA THR A 94 -9.86 -9.83 -9.54
C THR A 94 -8.98 -10.21 -10.74
N ALA A 95 -7.91 -9.46 -11.03
CA ALA A 95 -7.09 -9.67 -12.23
C ALA A 95 -5.97 -10.70 -12.06
N ASN A 96 -5.31 -10.77 -10.89
CA ASN A 96 -4.23 -11.73 -10.62
C ASN A 96 -4.04 -11.95 -9.10
N LEU A 97 -4.93 -12.76 -8.53
CA LEU A 97 -4.89 -13.18 -7.12
C LEU A 97 -3.51 -13.65 -6.62
N PRO A 98 -2.75 -14.52 -7.33
CA PRO A 98 -1.45 -14.97 -6.86
C PRO A 98 -0.43 -13.83 -6.78
N PHE A 99 -0.28 -13.03 -7.86
CA PHE A 99 0.59 -11.86 -7.86
C PHE A 99 0.19 -10.84 -6.78
N ALA A 100 -1.10 -10.48 -6.70
CA ALA A 100 -1.60 -9.50 -5.74
C ALA A 100 -1.39 -9.95 -4.29
N GLY A 101 -1.58 -11.25 -4.00
CA GLY A 101 -1.32 -11.84 -2.71
C GLY A 101 0.17 -11.76 -2.33
N ALA A 102 1.05 -12.17 -3.24
CA ALA A 102 2.49 -12.11 -3.01
C ALA A 102 3.00 -10.66 -2.89
N PHE A 103 2.53 -9.76 -3.74
CA PHE A 103 2.85 -8.33 -3.66
C PHE A 103 2.43 -7.72 -2.33
N THR A 104 1.20 -7.98 -1.89
CA THR A 104 0.71 -7.45 -0.60
C THR A 104 1.51 -8.00 0.56
N ALA A 105 1.82 -9.30 0.55
CA ALA A 105 2.67 -9.94 1.57
C ALA A 105 4.08 -9.33 1.57
N GLY A 106 4.70 -9.18 0.41
CA GLY A 106 5.99 -8.51 0.23
C GLY A 106 5.96 -7.07 0.74
N LEU A 107 4.93 -6.31 0.40
CA LEU A 107 4.74 -4.91 0.82
C LEU A 107 4.63 -4.77 2.34
N LEU A 108 3.83 -5.61 2.99
CA LEU A 108 3.71 -5.61 4.46
C LEU A 108 5.04 -5.97 5.13
N LEU A 109 5.76 -6.95 4.57
CA LEU A 109 7.10 -7.31 5.04
C LEU A 109 8.09 -6.16 4.85
N GLY A 110 8.06 -5.47 3.71
CA GLY A 110 8.91 -4.32 3.41
C GLY A 110 8.64 -3.12 4.33
N LEU A 111 7.36 -2.85 4.63
CA LEU A 111 6.98 -1.83 5.61
C LEU A 111 7.46 -2.17 7.03
N ARG A 112 7.41 -3.45 7.41
CA ARG A 112 7.88 -3.93 8.71
C ARG A 112 9.39 -4.11 8.79
N ALA A 113 10.07 -4.23 7.66
CA ALA A 113 11.50 -4.44 7.59
C ALA A 113 12.19 -3.29 8.33
N ARG A 114 12.98 -3.63 9.35
CA ARG A 114 13.89 -2.69 10.00
C ARG A 114 15.17 -2.58 9.17
N VAL A 115 15.01 -2.10 7.93
CA VAL A 115 16.10 -1.44 7.20
C VAL A 115 16.10 0.03 7.60
#